data_AF-A0A363NWB0-F1
#
_entry.id   AF-A0A363NWB0-F1
#
_cell.length_a   1.000
_cell.length_b   1.000
_cell.length_c   1.000
_cell.angle_alpha   90.00
_cell.angle_beta   90.00
_cell.angle_gamma   90.00
#
_symmetry.space_group_name_H-M   'P 1'
#
loop_
_entity.id
_entity.type
_entity.pdbx_description
1 polymer ?
#
loop_
_entity_poly.entity_id
_entity_poly.type
_entity_poly.pdbx_seq_one_letter_code
_entity_poly.pdbx_strand_id
1 'polypeptide(L)'
;MKRFIIITFYVILFQYCFAQSITDIGRIYINQKNGEYNTFLKKDTQVDSVIVVYKDRLPISLRFYYLDSVKRSIEDFYYLDFPGDRYLLNLAFGKFNIPECPRIALILPPYKKEILKQRKVDTRATLYRDSVKYESIITEAEKDPSFREPTMVTFSANYYQGSKKLQQDFSAFMETLGKSKIPENGSVFLFQGLVKEDGSLSSVKTIIGDNSIYENLLKKWLVNLGKPWKSATQGGRHVKSNMDIFVEVKGEDAEISTCGYHRRPKSYKKIN
;
A
#
# COMPACT_ATOMS: atom_id res chain seq x y z
N MET A 1 18.26 33.42 7.11
CA MET A 1 19.02 32.60 8.08
C MET A 1 19.34 31.25 7.46
N LYS A 2 20.63 30.94 7.23
CA LYS A 2 21.09 29.64 6.74
C LYS A 2 21.12 28.67 7.93
N ARG A 3 20.38 27.55 7.86
CA ARG A 3 20.38 26.51 8.90
C ARG A 3 21.48 25.50 8.58
N PHE A 4 22.35 25.23 9.55
CA PHE A 4 23.39 24.22 9.45
C PHE A 4 22.85 22.88 9.97
N ILE A 5 23.14 21.79 9.24
CA ILE A 5 22.86 20.41 9.64
C ILE A 5 24.18 19.83 10.14
N ILE A 6 24.20 19.34 11.38
CA ILE A 6 25.32 18.59 11.94
C ILE A 6 25.08 17.11 11.61
N ILE A 7 26.03 16.48 10.91
CA ILE A 7 26.04 15.04 10.64
C ILE A 7 27.09 14.40 11.55
N THR A 8 26.67 13.56 12.48
CA THR A 8 27.58 12.79 13.34
C THR A 8 27.72 11.37 12.78
N PHE A 9 28.93 10.97 12.39
CA PHE A 9 29.25 9.60 12.00
C PHE A 9 29.76 8.83 13.22
N TYR A 10 29.05 7.79 13.64
CA TYR A 10 29.60 6.77 14.53
C TYR A 10 30.08 5.59 13.68
N VAL A 11 31.39 5.34 13.69
CA VAL A 11 31.98 4.11 13.14
C VAL A 11 32.11 3.13 14.29
N ILE A 12 31.24 2.13 14.35
CA ILE A 12 31.39 1.01 15.29
C ILE A 12 32.02 -0.15 14.51
N LEU A 13 33.25 -0.50 14.87
CA LEU A 13 33.92 -1.71 14.41
C LEU A 13 33.36 -2.91 15.19
N PHE A 14 32.48 -3.70 14.58
CA PHE A 14 32.15 -5.04 15.07
C PHE A 14 32.75 -6.08 14.14
N GLN A 15 33.68 -6.88 14.66
CA GLN A 15 34.05 -8.17 14.09
C GLN A 15 33.15 -9.24 14.69
N TYR A 16 32.13 -9.71 13.96
CA TYR A 16 31.49 -11.00 14.19
C TYR A 16 30.87 -11.53 12.89
N CYS A 17 31.19 -12.79 12.56
CA CYS A 17 30.60 -13.53 11.45
C CYS A 17 29.12 -13.81 11.69
N PHE A 18 28.25 -13.26 10.83
CA PHE A 18 26.92 -13.81 10.53
C PHE A 18 26.59 -13.55 9.07
N ALA A 19 26.12 -14.59 8.37
CA ALA A 19 25.52 -14.49 7.05
C ALA A 19 24.19 -13.72 7.14
N GLN A 20 24.27 -12.38 7.08
CA GLN A 20 23.16 -11.48 6.80
C GLN A 20 23.71 -10.43 5.83
N SER A 21 23.19 -10.38 4.60
CA SER A 21 23.52 -9.28 3.70
C SER A 21 22.89 -8.01 4.26
N ILE A 22 23.67 -7.26 5.05
CA ILE A 22 23.31 -5.90 5.42
C ILE A 22 23.85 -5.00 4.32
N THR A 23 22.98 -4.58 3.43
CA THR A 23 23.25 -3.69 2.28
C THR A 23 22.75 -2.26 2.52
N ASP A 24 22.56 -1.89 3.80
CA ASP A 24 22.26 -0.52 4.23
C ASP A 24 23.56 0.29 4.27
N ILE A 25 23.75 1.21 3.32
CA ILE A 25 24.96 2.06 3.28
C ILE A 25 24.86 3.24 4.25
N GLY A 26 23.63 3.64 4.59
CA GLY A 26 23.41 4.73 5.54
C GLY A 26 21.93 5.08 5.69
N ARG A 27 21.63 5.72 6.83
CA ARG A 27 20.30 6.24 7.16
C ARG A 27 20.42 7.70 7.56
N ILE A 28 19.51 8.52 7.05
CA ILE A 28 19.44 9.95 7.39
C ILE A 28 18.12 10.20 8.10
N TYR A 29 18.21 10.82 9.28
CA TYR A 29 17.06 11.22 10.06
C TYR A 29 16.89 12.74 10.03
N ILE A 30 15.69 13.20 9.71
CA ILE A 30 15.32 14.62 9.80
C ILE A 30 14.10 14.73 10.69
N ASN A 31 14.22 15.47 11.79
CA ASN A 31 13.10 15.76 12.68
C ASN A 31 12.59 17.18 12.43
N GLN A 32 11.29 17.33 12.27
CA GLN A 32 10.62 18.62 12.10
C GLN A 32 9.43 18.72 13.06
N LYS A 33 9.09 19.94 13.50
CA LYS A 33 7.85 20.16 14.26
C LYS A 33 6.66 19.85 13.36
N ASN A 34 5.70 19.08 13.88
CA ASN A 34 4.49 18.76 13.15
C ASN A 34 3.52 19.94 13.24
N GLY A 35 3.44 20.75 12.18
CA GLY A 35 2.49 21.86 12.06
C GLY A 35 1.09 21.37 11.72
N GLU A 36 0.87 21.03 10.44
CA GLU A 36 -0.46 20.71 9.89
C GLU A 36 -0.92 19.26 10.14
N TYR A 37 -0.01 18.27 10.20
CA TYR A 37 -0.39 16.86 10.40
C TYR A 37 -0.75 16.55 11.86
N ASN A 38 -0.38 17.46 12.76
CA ASN A 38 -0.72 17.45 14.18
C ASN A 38 -2.25 17.48 14.38
N THR A 39 -2.97 18.17 13.50
CA THR A 39 -4.42 18.36 13.58
C THR A 39 -5.20 17.06 13.40
N PHE A 40 -4.71 16.14 12.56
CA PHE A 40 -5.34 14.83 12.37
C PHE A 40 -5.12 13.92 13.59
N LEU A 41 -3.86 13.76 14.02
CA LEU A 41 -3.48 12.90 15.16
C LEU A 41 -3.92 13.44 16.53
N LYS A 42 -4.22 14.73 16.64
CA LYS A 42 -4.84 15.32 17.84
C LYS A 42 -6.33 15.00 17.96
N LYS A 43 -7.04 14.84 16.83
CA LYS A 43 -8.48 14.54 16.82
C LYS A 43 -8.76 13.08 17.13
N ASP A 44 -7.88 12.18 16.69
CA ASP A 44 -7.98 10.75 16.98
C ASP A 44 -6.95 10.35 18.06
N THR A 45 -7.42 10.25 19.31
CA THR A 45 -6.56 9.95 20.47
C THR A 45 -6.00 8.53 20.48
N GLN A 46 -6.49 7.65 19.61
CA GLN A 46 -6.08 6.24 19.57
C GLN A 46 -4.96 5.98 18.55
N VAL A 47 -4.78 6.85 17.55
CA VAL A 47 -3.63 6.79 16.64
C VAL A 47 -2.39 7.27 17.37
N ASP A 48 -1.36 6.44 17.42
CA ASP A 48 -0.05 6.75 17.99
C ASP A 48 0.84 7.41 16.93
N SER A 49 0.95 6.77 15.76
CA SER A 49 1.74 7.30 14.66
C SER A 49 1.23 6.85 13.30
N VAL A 50 1.61 7.60 12.26
CA VAL A 50 1.36 7.23 10.86
C VAL A 50 2.67 7.17 10.11
N ILE A 51 2.95 6.04 9.46
CA ILE A 51 4.13 5.89 8.59
C ILE A 51 3.69 6.03 7.14
N VAL A 52 4.32 6.95 6.43
CA VAL A 52 4.23 7.11 4.97
C VAL A 52 5.48 6.55 4.34
N VAL A 53 5.33 5.66 3.36
CA VAL A 53 6.46 5.17 2.54
C VAL A 53 6.41 5.85 1.18
N TYR A 54 7.56 6.35 0.72
CA TYR A 54 7.72 7.01 -0.57
C TYR A 54 8.61 6.19 -1.50
N LYS A 55 8.22 6.12 -2.77
CA LYS A 55 9.04 5.62 -3.88
C LYS A 55 9.11 6.70 -4.94
N ASP A 56 10.31 7.03 -5.41
CA ASP A 56 10.52 8.10 -6.39
C ASP A 56 9.85 9.44 -5.99
N ARG A 57 9.86 9.71 -4.68
CA ARG A 57 9.22 10.87 -4.02
C ARG A 57 7.69 10.89 -4.03
N LEU A 58 7.04 9.86 -4.55
CA LEU A 58 5.59 9.69 -4.50
C LEU A 58 5.21 8.77 -3.33
N PRO A 59 4.15 9.10 -2.56
CA PRO A 59 3.69 8.24 -1.47
C PRO A 59 3.05 6.98 -2.04
N ILE A 60 3.54 5.80 -1.64
CA ILE A 60 3.06 4.50 -2.12
C ILE A 60 2.27 3.73 -1.08
N SER A 61 2.46 4.00 0.22
CA SER A 61 1.66 3.34 1.26
C SER A 61 1.59 4.16 2.54
N LEU A 62 0.54 3.88 3.32
CA LEU A 62 0.32 4.40 4.66
C LEU A 62 0.14 3.25 5.65
N ARG A 63 0.70 3.42 6.85
CA ARG A 63 0.49 2.54 7.99
C ARG A 63 0.05 3.37 9.17
N PHE A 64 -1.13 3.09 9.70
CA PHE A 64 -1.65 3.70 10.92
C PHE A 64 -1.36 2.75 12.07
N TYR A 65 -0.59 3.23 13.03
CA TYR A 65 -0.30 2.50 14.26
C TYR A 65 -1.18 3.04 15.37
N TYR A 66 -1.92 2.13 16.00
CA TYR A 66 -2.83 2.44 17.10
C TYR A 66 -2.41 1.67 18.33
N LEU A 67 -2.70 2.24 19.50
CA LEU A 67 -2.56 1.53 20.77
C LEU A 67 -3.90 0.94 21.16
N ASP A 68 -3.94 -0.37 21.33
CA ASP A 68 -5.12 -1.03 21.90
C ASP A 68 -5.25 -0.74 23.41
N SER A 69 -6.32 -1.26 24.03
CA SER A 69 -6.59 -1.09 25.47
C SER A 69 -5.45 -1.57 26.40
N VAL A 70 -4.55 -2.44 25.91
CA VAL A 70 -3.40 -2.98 26.63
C VAL A 70 -2.07 -2.50 26.03
N LYS A 71 -2.09 -1.39 25.28
CA LYS A 71 -0.93 -0.73 24.65
C LYS A 71 -0.17 -1.60 23.64
N ARG A 72 -0.82 -2.62 23.04
CA ARG A 72 -0.26 -3.30 21.87
C ARG A 72 -0.50 -2.47 20.63
N SER A 73 0.51 -2.45 19.76
CA SER A 73 0.44 -1.77 18.49
C SER A 73 -0.41 -2.57 17.50
N ILE A 74 -1.53 -2.00 17.05
CA ILE A 74 -2.32 -2.51 15.93
C ILE A 74 -1.99 -1.67 14.70
N GLU A 75 -1.89 -2.32 13.54
CA GLU A 75 -1.55 -1.66 12.27
C GLU A 75 -2.71 -1.78 11.28
N ASP A 76 -3.20 -0.63 10.78
CA ASP A 76 -3.97 -0.59 9.54
C ASP A 76 -3.05 -0.16 8.39
N PHE A 77 -3.07 -0.92 7.30
CA PHE A 77 -2.25 -0.67 6.11
C PHE A 77 -3.12 -0.26 4.91
N TYR A 78 -2.63 0.71 4.14
CA TYR A 78 -3.23 1.19 2.90
C TYR A 78 -2.16 1.28 1.79
N TYR A 79 -2.37 0.60 0.67
CA TYR A 79 -1.53 0.70 -0.51
C TYR A 79 -2.09 1.76 -1.47
N LEU A 80 -1.37 2.86 -1.63
CA LEU A 80 -1.92 4.05 -2.28
C LEU A 80 -2.06 3.93 -3.79
N ASP A 81 -1.40 2.99 -4.46
CA ASP A 81 -1.62 2.75 -5.90
C ASP A 81 -2.95 2.03 -6.15
N PHE A 82 -3.49 1.32 -5.16
CA PHE A 82 -4.77 0.63 -5.28
C PHE A 82 -5.95 1.58 -5.00
N PRO A 83 -6.85 1.83 -5.97
CA PRO A 83 -7.99 2.73 -5.79
C PRO A 83 -8.89 2.38 -4.60
N GLY A 84 -9.09 1.08 -4.33
CA GLY A 84 -9.92 0.64 -3.21
C GLY A 84 -9.35 1.03 -1.84
N ASP A 85 -8.03 1.09 -1.68
CA ASP A 85 -7.42 1.58 -0.45
C ASP A 85 -7.53 3.08 -0.31
N ARG A 86 -7.36 3.84 -1.40
CA ARG A 86 -7.60 5.28 -1.39
C ARG A 86 -9.04 5.60 -1.02
N TYR A 87 -10.00 4.84 -1.56
CA TYR A 87 -11.42 4.98 -1.24
C TYR A 87 -11.69 4.71 0.25
N LEU A 88 -11.19 3.59 0.78
CA LEU A 88 -11.35 3.26 2.20
C LEU A 88 -10.64 4.26 3.13
N LEU A 89 -9.48 4.78 2.73
CA LEU A 89 -8.77 5.81 3.49
C LEU A 89 -9.62 7.08 3.58
N ASN A 90 -10.19 7.51 2.46
CA ASN A 90 -11.05 8.69 2.41
C ASN A 90 -12.36 8.49 3.19
N LEU A 91 -12.92 7.28 3.19
CA LEU A 91 -14.08 6.98 4.04
C LEU A 91 -13.74 7.05 5.54
N ALA A 92 -12.59 6.51 5.94
CA ALA A 92 -12.20 6.45 7.36
C ALA A 92 -11.79 7.81 7.91
N PHE A 93 -11.11 8.64 7.11
CA PHE A 93 -10.41 9.83 7.59
C PHE A 93 -10.77 11.12 6.83
N GLY A 94 -11.62 11.04 5.81
CA GLY A 94 -11.83 12.13 4.86
C GLY A 94 -10.56 12.45 4.07
N LYS A 95 -10.38 13.73 3.75
CA LYS A 95 -9.18 14.20 3.05
C LYS A 95 -7.96 14.15 3.97
N PHE A 96 -7.20 13.06 3.88
CA PHE A 96 -5.92 12.92 4.56
C PHE A 96 -4.81 13.62 3.78
N ASN A 97 -4.27 14.72 4.32
CA ASN A 97 -3.15 15.42 3.72
C ASN A 97 -1.86 14.64 3.99
N ILE A 98 -1.34 13.97 2.97
CA ILE A 98 -0.07 13.23 3.05
C ILE A 98 1.08 14.24 2.90
N PRO A 99 2.12 14.20 3.75
CA PRO A 99 3.26 15.08 3.61
C PRO A 99 3.98 14.90 2.30
N GLU A 100 4.53 15.99 1.78
CA GLU A 100 5.48 15.90 0.68
C GLU A 100 6.75 15.17 1.14
N CYS A 101 7.32 14.37 0.24
CA CYS A 101 8.63 13.77 0.47
C CYS A 101 9.68 14.90 0.58
N PRO A 102 10.48 14.95 1.65
CA PRO A 102 11.46 16.00 1.83
C PRO A 102 12.51 15.91 0.71
N ARG A 103 12.90 17.07 0.17
CA ARG A 103 14.05 17.14 -0.73
C ARG A 103 15.32 17.09 0.09
N ILE A 104 15.86 15.89 0.27
CA ILE A 104 17.17 15.72 0.90
C ILE A 104 18.23 15.84 -0.18
N ALA A 105 18.94 16.97 -0.18
CA ALA A 105 20.17 17.11 -0.94
C ALA A 105 21.30 16.42 -0.15
N LEU A 106 21.68 15.22 -0.59
CA LEU A 106 22.87 14.54 -0.09
C LEU A 106 24.11 15.28 -0.57
N ILE A 107 24.70 16.10 0.30
CA ILE A 107 26.03 16.68 0.05
C ILE A 107 27.05 15.59 0.36
N LEU A 108 27.49 14.86 -0.67
CA LEU A 108 28.56 13.88 -0.53
C LEU A 108 29.90 14.46 -0.95
N PRO A 109 31.00 13.99 -0.35
CA PRO A 109 32.35 14.32 -0.80
C PRO A 109 32.56 13.98 -2.29
N PRO A 110 33.38 14.75 -3.04
CA PRO A 110 33.52 14.64 -4.50
C PRO A 110 33.86 13.23 -5.02
N TYR A 111 34.64 12.46 -4.25
CA TYR A 111 35.11 11.12 -4.61
C TYR A 111 34.03 10.01 -4.50
N LYS A 112 32.80 10.33 -4.08
CA LYS A 112 31.67 9.38 -3.99
C LYS A 112 30.54 9.64 -4.98
N LYS A 113 30.68 10.61 -5.91
CA LYS A 113 29.64 10.96 -6.89
C LYS A 113 29.29 9.82 -7.86
N GLU A 114 30.29 9.04 -8.28
CA GLU A 114 30.09 7.84 -9.12
C GLU A 114 29.29 6.75 -8.38
N ILE A 115 29.55 6.59 -7.07
CA ILE A 115 28.88 5.59 -6.22
C ILE A 115 27.39 5.91 -6.02
N LEU A 116 26.96 7.16 -6.22
CA LEU A 116 25.54 7.55 -6.15
C LEU A 116 24.73 7.15 -7.38
N LYS A 117 25.34 6.98 -8.55
CA LYS A 117 24.63 6.56 -9.77
C LYS A 117 24.02 5.15 -9.63
N GLN A 118 24.60 4.35 -8.74
CA GLN A 118 24.18 3.00 -8.42
C GLN A 118 23.59 2.94 -7.02
N ARG A 119 22.77 3.91 -6.60
CA ARG A 119 22.10 3.86 -5.30
C ARG A 119 20.63 4.17 -5.40
N LYS A 120 19.83 3.39 -4.68
CA LYS A 120 18.41 3.63 -4.46
C LYS A 120 18.23 4.36 -3.13
N VAL A 121 17.31 5.31 -3.09
CA VAL A 121 16.97 6.05 -1.86
C VAL A 121 15.50 5.87 -1.58
N ASP A 122 15.19 5.03 -0.60
CA ASP A 122 13.83 4.85 -0.09
C ASP A 122 13.62 5.83 1.06
N THR A 123 12.47 6.52 1.07
CA THR A 123 12.17 7.50 2.12
C THR A 123 10.91 7.13 2.86
N ARG A 124 10.92 7.30 4.18
CA ARG A 124 9.80 7.09 5.08
C ARG A 124 9.57 8.35 5.91
N ALA A 125 8.32 8.71 6.15
CA ALA A 125 7.95 9.73 7.11
C ALA A 125 7.14 9.09 8.22
N THR A 126 7.54 9.26 9.47
CA THR A 126 6.76 8.89 10.65
C THR A 126 6.16 10.16 11.24
N LEU A 127 4.84 10.24 11.23
CA LEU A 127 4.06 11.34 11.77
C LEU A 127 3.65 10.99 13.20
N TYR A 128 4.19 11.73 14.16
CA TYR A 128 3.76 11.73 15.56
C TYR A 128 2.88 12.94 15.82
N ARG A 129 2.25 13.00 17.00
CA ARG A 129 1.41 14.15 17.37
C ARG A 129 2.19 15.46 17.29
N ASP A 130 3.38 15.53 17.86
CA ASP A 130 4.15 16.78 17.96
C ASP A 130 5.24 16.96 16.90
N SER A 131 5.60 15.88 16.19
CA SER A 131 6.78 15.84 15.35
C SER A 131 6.60 14.96 14.11
N VAL A 132 7.40 15.25 13.09
CA VAL A 132 7.56 14.40 11.91
C VAL A 132 9.01 13.99 11.83
N LYS A 133 9.25 12.68 11.73
CA LYS A 133 10.57 12.08 11.53
C LYS A 133 10.65 11.51 10.13
N TYR A 134 11.55 12.04 9.32
CA TYR A 134 11.90 11.46 8.03
C TYR A 134 13.10 10.53 8.19
N GLU A 135 13.05 9.38 7.54
CA GLU A 135 14.14 8.43 7.40
C GLU A 135 14.38 8.19 5.90
N SER A 136 15.58 8.49 5.42
CA SER A 136 16.00 8.06 4.08
C SER A 136 17.03 6.95 4.20
N ILE A 137 16.72 5.83 3.57
CA ILE A 137 17.54 4.61 3.54
C ILE A 137 18.23 4.59 2.17
N ILE A 138 19.56 4.58 2.20
CA ILE A 138 20.38 4.58 0.99
C ILE A 138 20.94 3.18 0.82
N THR A 139 20.59 2.55 -0.30
CA THR A 139 20.98 1.19 -0.62
C THR A 139 21.71 1.16 -1.95
N GLU A 140 22.55 0.15 -2.17
CA GLU A 140 23.18 -0.06 -3.48
C GLU A 140 22.09 -0.47 -4.49
N ALA A 141 22.09 0.16 -5.66
CA ALA A 141 21.29 -0.24 -6.80
C ALA A 141 21.94 -1.49 -7.42
N GLU A 142 21.10 -2.46 -7.78
CA GLU A 142 21.46 -3.86 -7.99
C GLU A 142 22.71 -4.15 -8.85
N LYS A 143 23.57 -5.03 -8.31
CA LYS A 143 24.13 -6.18 -9.04
C LYS A 143 23.81 -7.53 -8.37
N ASP A 144 23.20 -7.54 -7.18
CA ASP A 144 23.01 -8.75 -6.38
C ASP A 144 21.52 -9.13 -6.24
N PRO A 145 21.08 -10.27 -6.81
CA PRO A 145 19.70 -10.75 -6.75
C PRO A 145 19.24 -11.18 -5.34
N SER A 146 20.11 -11.18 -4.33
CA SER A 146 19.75 -11.43 -2.93
C SER A 146 19.18 -10.19 -2.21
N PHE A 147 19.23 -9.02 -2.85
CA PHE A 147 18.71 -7.78 -2.29
C PHE A 147 17.17 -7.81 -2.26
N ARG A 148 16.60 -7.99 -1.05
CA ARG A 148 15.16 -7.82 -0.85
C ARG A 148 14.85 -6.33 -0.77
N GLU A 149 14.18 -5.79 -1.78
CA GLU A 149 13.63 -4.44 -1.72
C GLU A 149 12.87 -4.26 -0.39
N PRO A 150 13.27 -3.32 0.47
CA PRO A 150 12.51 -3.05 1.67
C PRO A 150 11.15 -2.55 1.19
N THR A 151 10.09 -3.28 1.55
CA THR A 151 8.69 -2.89 1.35
C THR A 151 8.16 -2.89 -0.09
N MET A 152 8.49 -3.88 -0.92
CA MET A 152 7.49 -4.31 -1.91
C MET A 152 6.34 -5.00 -1.16
N VAL A 153 5.13 -4.45 -1.28
CA VAL A 153 3.92 -5.22 -1.00
C VAL A 153 4.00 -6.44 -1.92
N THR A 154 4.30 -7.61 -1.36
CA THR A 154 4.31 -8.85 -2.13
C THR A 154 2.87 -9.20 -2.43
N PHE A 155 2.37 -8.77 -3.59
CA PHE A 155 1.05 -9.16 -4.06
C PHE A 155 1.05 -10.67 -4.28
N SER A 156 0.30 -11.33 -3.42
CA SER A 156 0.12 -12.76 -3.34
C SER A 156 -0.77 -13.23 -4.50
N ALA A 157 -1.83 -12.49 -4.85
CA ALA A 157 -2.74 -12.83 -5.93
C ALA A 157 -2.92 -11.69 -6.95
N ASN A 158 -3.12 -12.04 -8.22
CA ASN A 158 -3.50 -11.08 -9.26
C ASN A 158 -4.25 -11.75 -10.41
N TYR A 159 -4.70 -10.97 -11.38
CA TYR A 159 -5.26 -11.51 -12.63
C TYR A 159 -4.12 -11.91 -13.57
N TYR A 160 -4.06 -13.18 -13.98
CA TYR A 160 -2.95 -13.75 -14.75
C TYR A 160 -2.71 -12.99 -16.07
N GLN A 161 -3.77 -12.51 -16.72
CA GLN A 161 -3.70 -11.78 -17.98
C GLN A 161 -3.49 -10.26 -17.80
N GLY A 162 -3.33 -9.80 -16.55
CA GLY A 162 -3.08 -8.39 -16.22
C GLY A 162 -4.33 -7.52 -16.11
N SER A 163 -4.18 -6.33 -15.53
CA SER A 163 -5.27 -5.39 -15.24
C SER A 163 -6.01 -4.93 -16.50
N LYS A 164 -5.31 -4.70 -17.61
CA LYS A 164 -5.91 -4.28 -18.88
C LYS A 164 -6.91 -5.30 -19.41
N LYS A 165 -6.58 -6.59 -19.33
CA LYS A 165 -7.47 -7.66 -19.81
C LYS A 165 -8.64 -7.86 -18.87
N LEU A 166 -8.42 -7.79 -17.55
CA LEU A 166 -9.51 -7.78 -16.57
C LEU A 166 -10.51 -6.64 -16.84
N GLN A 167 -10.01 -5.44 -17.14
CA GLN A 167 -10.85 -4.30 -17.49
C GLN A 167 -11.66 -4.55 -18.76
N GLN A 168 -11.06 -5.15 -19.79
CA GLN A 168 -11.77 -5.52 -21.02
C GLN A 168 -12.87 -6.55 -20.78
N ASP A 169 -12.58 -7.60 -20.01
CA ASP A 169 -13.54 -8.65 -19.66
C ASP A 169 -14.70 -8.08 -18.82
N PHE A 170 -14.39 -7.11 -17.96
CA PHE A 170 -15.37 -6.39 -17.16
C PHE A 170 -16.28 -5.49 -18.02
N SER A 171 -15.70 -4.70 -18.93
CA SER A 171 -16.48 -3.88 -19.86
C SER A 171 -17.42 -4.73 -20.72
N ALA A 172 -16.95 -5.87 -21.23
CA ALA A 172 -17.79 -6.80 -21.98
C ALA A 172 -18.96 -7.33 -21.13
N PHE A 173 -18.70 -7.68 -19.87
CA PHE A 173 -19.76 -8.07 -18.93
C PHE A 173 -20.78 -6.94 -18.69
N MET A 174 -20.32 -5.69 -18.54
CA MET A 174 -21.19 -4.53 -18.35
C MET A 174 -22.13 -4.31 -19.53
N GLU A 175 -21.65 -4.50 -20.77
CA GLU A 175 -22.48 -4.43 -21.97
C GLU A 175 -23.61 -5.47 -21.96
N THR A 176 -23.34 -6.68 -21.45
CA THR A 176 -24.36 -7.75 -21.38
C THR A 176 -25.45 -7.52 -20.34
N LEU A 177 -25.19 -6.72 -19.30
CA LEU A 177 -26.15 -6.49 -18.23
C LEU A 177 -27.33 -5.59 -18.65
N GLY A 178 -27.14 -4.77 -19.68
CA GLY A 178 -28.09 -3.75 -20.10
C GLY A 178 -28.10 -2.53 -19.16
N LYS A 179 -28.24 -1.32 -19.72
CA LYS A 179 -28.09 -0.04 -18.98
C LYS A 179 -29.01 0.09 -17.76
N SER A 180 -30.19 -0.54 -17.76
CA SER A 180 -31.18 -0.47 -16.67
C SER A 180 -30.76 -1.18 -15.38
N LYS A 181 -29.70 -2.00 -15.41
CA LYS A 181 -29.17 -2.68 -14.21
C LYS A 181 -27.94 -1.98 -13.63
N ILE A 182 -27.46 -0.92 -14.27
CA ILE A 182 -26.30 -0.15 -13.85
C ILE A 182 -26.79 0.97 -12.92
N PRO A 183 -26.21 1.16 -11.73
CA PRO A 183 -26.62 2.22 -10.81
C PRO A 183 -26.44 3.62 -11.43
N GLU A 184 -27.53 4.40 -11.51
CA GLU A 184 -27.53 5.73 -12.16
C GLU A 184 -26.67 6.78 -11.43
N ASN A 185 -26.60 6.71 -10.10
CA ASN A 185 -25.90 7.71 -9.27
C ASN A 185 -24.42 7.37 -9.01
N GLY A 186 -23.88 6.42 -9.79
CA GLY A 186 -22.59 5.82 -9.53
C GLY A 186 -22.61 4.91 -8.29
N SER A 187 -21.74 3.91 -8.28
CA SER A 187 -21.65 2.94 -7.19
C SER A 187 -20.24 2.41 -7.04
N VAL A 188 -19.88 2.12 -5.81
CA VAL A 188 -18.57 1.62 -5.45
C VAL A 188 -18.74 0.30 -4.72
N PHE A 189 -18.04 -0.71 -5.22
CA PHE A 189 -18.00 -2.03 -4.62
C PHE A 189 -16.57 -2.39 -4.28
N LEU A 190 -16.37 -2.93 -3.08
CA LEU A 190 -15.12 -3.54 -2.68
C LEU A 190 -15.41 -4.93 -2.18
N PHE A 191 -14.85 -5.92 -2.85
CA PHE A 191 -14.94 -7.31 -2.47
C PHE A 191 -13.59 -7.81 -1.98
N GLN A 192 -13.62 -8.86 -1.17
CA GLN A 192 -12.47 -9.69 -0.90
C GLN A 192 -12.80 -11.13 -1.28
N GLY A 193 -12.04 -11.71 -2.18
CA GLY A 193 -12.15 -13.11 -2.56
C GLY A 193 -10.93 -13.91 -2.13
N LEU A 194 -11.11 -15.23 -2.08
CA LEU A 194 -10.06 -16.21 -1.84
C LEU A 194 -9.68 -16.88 -3.17
N VAL A 195 -8.47 -16.59 -3.64
CA VAL A 195 -7.87 -17.27 -4.80
C VAL A 195 -7.29 -18.59 -4.31
N LYS A 196 -7.78 -19.70 -4.89
CA LYS A 196 -7.32 -21.07 -4.60
C LYS A 196 -6.02 -21.41 -5.31
N GLU A 197 -5.38 -22.53 -4.95
CA GLU A 197 -4.13 -22.95 -5.60
C GLU A 197 -4.30 -23.13 -7.12
N ASP A 198 -5.47 -23.59 -7.57
CA ASP A 198 -5.80 -23.85 -8.97
C ASP A 198 -6.15 -22.60 -9.78
N GLY A 199 -6.05 -21.42 -9.17
CA GLY A 199 -6.34 -20.13 -9.81
C GLY A 199 -7.82 -19.80 -9.91
N SER A 200 -8.71 -20.55 -9.25
CA SER A 200 -10.12 -20.18 -9.13
C SER A 200 -10.38 -19.19 -7.98
N LEU A 201 -11.37 -18.31 -8.15
CA LEU A 201 -11.83 -17.39 -7.10
C LEU A 201 -13.02 -17.98 -6.36
N SER A 202 -13.02 -17.89 -5.03
CA SER A 202 -14.11 -18.36 -4.18
C SER A 202 -14.32 -17.45 -2.98
N SER A 203 -15.39 -17.69 -2.21
CA SER A 203 -15.66 -16.99 -0.93
C SER A 203 -15.63 -15.45 -1.05
N VAL A 204 -16.22 -14.92 -2.13
CA VAL A 204 -16.24 -13.47 -2.41
C VAL A 204 -17.15 -12.78 -1.41
N LYS A 205 -16.56 -12.09 -0.43
CA LYS A 205 -17.27 -11.31 0.60
C LYS A 205 -17.28 -9.83 0.24
N THR A 206 -18.35 -9.15 0.59
CA THR A 206 -18.46 -7.68 0.43
C THR A 206 -17.80 -6.99 1.60
N ILE A 207 -16.97 -6.00 1.30
CA ILE A 207 -16.43 -5.03 2.26
C ILE A 207 -17.21 -3.72 2.14
N ILE A 208 -17.41 -3.24 0.91
CA ILE A 208 -18.26 -2.09 0.57
C ILE A 208 -19.21 -2.51 -0.55
N GLY A 209 -20.48 -2.19 -0.42
CA GLY A 209 -21.53 -2.47 -1.40
C GLY A 209 -22.90 -2.08 -0.86
N ASP A 210 -23.92 -2.23 -1.68
CA ASP A 210 -25.30 -1.82 -1.41
C ASP A 210 -26.28 -3.01 -1.30
N ASN A 211 -25.77 -4.25 -1.37
CA ASN A 211 -26.53 -5.50 -1.44
C ASN A 211 -27.54 -5.55 -2.60
N SER A 212 -27.32 -4.78 -3.67
CA SER A 212 -28.18 -4.77 -4.84
C SER A 212 -28.13 -6.07 -5.64
N ILE A 213 -29.09 -6.22 -6.56
CA ILE A 213 -29.05 -7.28 -7.59
C ILE A 213 -27.75 -7.18 -8.39
N TYR A 214 -27.29 -5.96 -8.67
CA TYR A 214 -26.06 -5.70 -9.40
C TYR A 214 -24.82 -6.22 -8.65
N GLU A 215 -24.72 -6.00 -7.34
CA GLU A 215 -23.66 -6.57 -6.51
C GLU A 215 -23.59 -8.11 -6.62
N ASN A 216 -24.74 -8.77 -6.57
CA ASN A 216 -24.82 -10.23 -6.69
C ASN A 216 -24.42 -10.72 -8.09
N LEU A 217 -24.76 -9.96 -9.14
CA LEU A 217 -24.34 -10.26 -10.50
C LEU A 217 -22.82 -10.10 -10.67
N LEU A 218 -22.23 -9.05 -10.11
CA LEU A 218 -20.77 -8.86 -10.07
C LEU A 218 -20.06 -10.04 -9.41
N LYS A 219 -20.50 -10.44 -8.21
CA LYS A 219 -19.94 -11.58 -7.49
C LYS A 219 -20.00 -12.87 -8.31
N LYS A 220 -21.16 -13.15 -8.93
CA LYS A 220 -21.35 -14.32 -9.78
C LYS A 220 -20.42 -14.27 -10.99
N TRP A 221 -20.30 -13.13 -11.66
CA TRP A 221 -19.39 -12.94 -12.78
C TRP A 221 -17.94 -13.21 -12.38
N LEU A 222 -17.46 -12.61 -11.28
CA LEU A 222 -16.10 -12.80 -10.76
C LEU A 222 -15.76 -14.28 -10.50
N VAL A 223 -16.70 -15.05 -9.95
CA VAL A 223 -16.52 -16.49 -9.71
C VAL A 223 -16.57 -17.28 -11.03
N ASN A 224 -17.46 -16.89 -11.94
CA ASN A 224 -17.67 -17.57 -13.22
C ASN A 224 -16.55 -17.32 -14.25
N LEU A 225 -15.66 -16.35 -14.01
CA LEU A 225 -14.43 -16.19 -14.79
C LEU A 225 -13.56 -17.45 -14.79
N GLY A 226 -13.72 -18.35 -13.80
CA GLY A 226 -13.05 -19.64 -13.76
C GLY A 226 -11.65 -19.53 -13.14
N LYS A 227 -10.61 -19.90 -13.90
CA LYS A 227 -9.21 -20.00 -13.43
C LYS A 227 -8.22 -18.92 -13.93
N PRO A 228 -8.61 -17.66 -14.20
CA PRO A 228 -7.67 -16.66 -14.69
C PRO A 228 -6.89 -15.98 -13.56
N TRP A 229 -7.05 -16.41 -12.30
CA TRP A 229 -6.38 -15.80 -11.15
C TRP A 229 -5.06 -16.48 -10.88
N LYS A 230 -4.00 -15.68 -10.71
CA LYS A 230 -2.71 -16.15 -10.24
C LYS A 230 -2.78 -16.31 -8.73
N SER A 231 -2.55 -17.53 -8.25
CA SER A 231 -2.39 -17.83 -6.83
C SER A 231 -1.03 -17.37 -6.31
N ALA A 232 -0.90 -17.30 -4.99
CA ALA A 232 0.35 -16.95 -4.34
C ALA A 232 1.35 -18.08 -4.44
N THR A 233 2.63 -17.75 -4.49
CA THR A 233 3.71 -18.73 -4.44
C THR A 233 4.49 -18.59 -3.15
N GLN A 234 4.53 -19.65 -2.34
CA GLN A 234 5.33 -19.73 -1.12
C GLN A 234 6.25 -20.96 -1.20
N GLY A 235 7.56 -20.74 -1.18
CA GLY A 235 8.54 -21.82 -1.30
C GLY A 235 8.40 -22.63 -2.59
N GLY A 236 8.06 -21.97 -3.70
CA GLY A 236 7.84 -22.61 -5.00
C GLY A 236 6.49 -23.33 -5.16
N ARG A 237 5.64 -23.34 -4.13
CA ARG A 237 4.31 -23.97 -4.17
C ARG A 237 3.21 -22.93 -4.29
N HIS A 238 2.18 -23.25 -5.07
CA HIS A 238 0.95 -22.46 -5.12
C HIS A 238 0.20 -22.61 -3.79
N VAL A 239 -0.23 -21.49 -3.22
CA VAL A 239 -0.98 -21.43 -1.97
C VAL A 239 -2.18 -20.50 -2.10
N LYS A 240 -3.20 -20.75 -1.28
CA LYS A 240 -4.39 -19.89 -1.21
C LYS A 240 -4.01 -18.49 -0.74
N SER A 241 -4.67 -17.48 -1.27
CA SER A 241 -4.44 -16.10 -0.86
C SER A 241 -5.67 -15.22 -1.04
N ASN A 242 -5.77 -14.20 -0.20
CA ASN A 242 -6.82 -13.21 -0.31
C ASN A 242 -6.47 -12.19 -1.40
N MET A 243 -7.51 -11.71 -2.07
CA MET A 243 -7.41 -10.65 -3.05
C MET A 243 -8.59 -9.70 -2.89
N ASP A 244 -8.27 -8.42 -2.81
CA ASP A 244 -9.26 -7.36 -2.84
C ASP A 244 -9.56 -6.99 -4.30
N ILE A 245 -10.83 -6.73 -4.59
CA ILE A 245 -11.35 -6.40 -5.92
C ILE A 245 -12.21 -5.16 -5.74
N PHE A 246 -11.76 -4.06 -6.33
CA PHE A 246 -12.46 -2.77 -6.30
C PHE A 246 -13.12 -2.53 -7.64
N VAL A 247 -14.40 -2.16 -7.61
CA VAL A 247 -15.19 -1.78 -8.77
C VAL A 247 -15.78 -0.42 -8.50
N GLU A 248 -15.58 0.52 -9.42
CA GLU A 248 -16.25 1.81 -9.42
C GLU A 248 -17.07 1.94 -10.70
N VAL A 249 -18.31 2.36 -10.55
CA VAL A 249 -19.26 2.55 -11.66
C VAL A 249 -19.74 3.98 -11.61
N LYS A 250 -19.69 4.69 -12.74
CA LYS A 250 -20.07 6.08 -12.92
C LYS A 250 -20.83 6.22 -14.23
N GLY A 251 -22.11 5.90 -14.21
CA GLY A 251 -22.92 5.84 -15.43
C GLY A 251 -22.39 4.76 -16.38
N GLU A 252 -21.99 5.13 -17.58
CA GLU A 252 -21.44 4.18 -18.58
C GLU A 252 -19.97 3.85 -18.36
N ASP A 253 -19.26 4.64 -17.56
CA ASP A 253 -17.86 4.39 -17.22
C ASP A 253 -17.78 3.48 -16.01
N ALA A 254 -17.06 2.36 -16.13
CA ALA A 254 -16.84 1.44 -15.02
C ALA A 254 -15.41 0.93 -15.01
N GLU A 255 -14.77 0.98 -13.84
CA GLU A 255 -13.39 0.55 -13.63
C GLU A 255 -13.34 -0.61 -12.64
N ILE A 256 -12.43 -1.55 -12.91
CA ILE A 256 -12.10 -2.65 -12.00
C ILE A 256 -10.61 -2.69 -11.71
N SER A 257 -10.26 -2.89 -10.44
CA SER A 257 -8.87 -3.00 -9.98
C SER A 257 -8.76 -4.11 -8.95
N THR A 258 -7.60 -4.77 -8.89
CA THR A 258 -7.35 -5.85 -7.93
C THR A 258 -6.07 -5.62 -7.16
N CYS A 259 -6.02 -6.17 -5.94
CA CYS A 259 -4.87 -6.03 -5.06
C CYS A 259 -4.75 -7.27 -4.18
N GLY A 260 -3.70 -8.07 -4.39
CA GLY A 260 -3.53 -9.36 -3.75
C GLY A 260 -2.74 -9.33 -2.45
N TYR A 261 -3.01 -8.43 -1.50
CA TYR A 261 -2.37 -8.54 -0.19
C TYR A 261 -3.39 -8.95 0.88
N HIS A 262 -2.91 -9.57 1.95
CA HIS A 262 -3.75 -9.94 3.07
C HIS A 262 -4.13 -8.70 3.88
N ARG A 263 -5.30 -8.12 3.59
CA ARG A 263 -5.88 -7.09 4.45
C ARG A 263 -6.25 -7.71 5.79
N ARG A 264 -5.57 -7.29 6.87
CA ARG A 264 -6.00 -7.61 8.23
C ARG A 264 -7.38 -7.02 8.48
N PRO A 265 -8.27 -7.69 9.23
CA PRO A 265 -9.51 -7.07 9.69
C PRO A 265 -9.16 -5.72 10.31
N LYS A 266 -9.71 -4.63 9.74
CA LYS A 266 -9.39 -3.29 10.21
C LYS A 266 -9.86 -3.15 11.65
N SER A 267 -9.04 -2.48 12.45
CA SER A 267 -9.32 -2.28 13.87
C SER A 267 -10.32 -1.15 14.13
N TYR A 268 -10.65 -0.34 13.12
CA TYR A 268 -11.51 0.83 13.29
C TYR A 268 -12.97 0.61 12.93
N LYS A 269 -13.79 1.21 13.80
CA LYS A 269 -15.26 1.23 13.91
C LYS A 269 -15.99 0.84 12.63
N LYS A 270 -16.95 -0.09 12.80
CA LYS A 270 -18.13 -0.20 11.93
C LYS A 270 -18.63 1.21 11.63
N ILE A 271 -18.49 1.64 10.39
CA ILE A 271 -19.22 2.78 9.86
C ILE A 271 -20.66 2.27 9.78
N ASN A 272 -21.53 2.79 10.66
CA ASN A 272 -22.97 2.62 10.56
C ASN A 272 -23.49 3.42 9.36
#